data_AF-A0A1F2TCF8-F1
#
_entry.id   AF-A0A1F2TCF8-F1
#
_cell.length_a   1.000
_cell.length_b   1.000
_cell.length_c   1.000
_cell.angle_alpha   90.00
_cell.angle_beta   90.00
_cell.angle_gamma   90.00
#
_symmetry.space_group_name_H-M   'P 1'
#
loop_
_entity.id
_entity.type
_entity.pdbx_description
1 polymer ?
#
loop_
_entity_poly.entity_id
_entity_poly.type
_entity_poly.pdbx_seq_one_letter_code
_entity_poly.pdbx_strand_id
1 'polypeptide(L)' 'MASATLAGMWETVLNVAVLAGILGASAVLTELFARKMYYRCTKCATLNAKRRSQCRQCGEKLP' A
#
# COMPACT_ATOMS: atom_id res chain seq x y z
N MET A 1 19.39 -10.22 37.40
CA MET A 1 18.12 -10.60 36.73
C MET A 1 17.42 -9.43 36.01
N ALA A 2 17.56 -8.16 36.44
CA ALA A 2 17.00 -7.00 35.72
C ALA A 2 17.66 -6.67 34.35
N SER A 3 18.91 -7.06 34.12
CA SER A 3 19.60 -6.81 32.84
C SER A 3 19.08 -7.68 31.68
N ALA A 4 18.53 -8.87 31.98
CA ALA A 4 18.02 -9.79 30.97
C ALA A 4 16.67 -9.34 30.38
N THR A 5 15.85 -8.62 31.17
CA THR A 5 14.55 -8.11 30.74
C THR A 5 14.67 -6.88 29.84
N LEU A 6 15.70 -6.03 30.06
CA LEU A 6 15.94 -4.84 29.23
C LEU A 6 16.42 -5.23 27.83
N ALA A 7 17.32 -6.22 27.73
CA ALA A 7 17.81 -6.75 26.46
C ALA A 7 16.67 -7.39 25.63
N GLY A 8 15.84 -8.23 26.25
CA GLY A 8 14.68 -8.83 25.56
C GLY A 8 13.62 -7.82 25.11
N MET A 9 13.40 -6.75 25.89
CA MET A 9 12.51 -5.66 25.50
C MET A 9 13.06 -4.90 24.29
N TRP A 10 14.36 -4.64 24.23
CA TRP A 10 14.99 -3.96 23.10
C TRP A 10 14.90 -4.78 21.81
N GLU A 11 15.16 -6.09 21.88
CA GLU A 11 14.97 -7.00 20.75
C GLU A 11 13.51 -7.00 20.26
N THR A 12 12.55 -6.96 21.19
CA THR A 12 11.13 -6.89 20.83
C THR A 12 10.81 -5.58 20.10
N VAL A 13 11.32 -4.45 20.59
CA VAL A 13 11.14 -3.15 19.94
C VAL A 13 11.79 -3.11 18.56
N LEU A 14 13.00 -3.65 18.41
CA LEU A 14 13.68 -3.75 17.11
C LEU A 14 12.88 -4.60 16.12
N ASN A 15 12.39 -5.76 16.54
CA ASN A 15 11.57 -6.61 15.69
C ASN A 15 10.26 -5.93 15.26
N VAL A 16 9.58 -5.26 16.18
CA VAL A 16 8.37 -4.49 15.86
C VAL A 16 8.69 -3.34 14.91
N ALA A 17 9.80 -2.63 15.11
CA ALA A 17 10.22 -1.54 14.24
C ALA A 17 10.54 -2.02 12.82
N VAL A 18 11.23 -3.16 12.69
CA VAL A 18 11.51 -3.79 11.39
C VAL A 18 10.22 -4.21 10.69
N LEU A 19 9.30 -4.87 11.39
CA LEU A 19 8.01 -5.26 10.84
C LEU A 19 7.18 -4.05 10.38
N ALA A 20 7.10 -3.02 11.21
CA ALA A 20 6.43 -1.77 10.87
C ALA A 20 7.08 -1.10 9.64
N GLY A 21 8.41 -1.10 9.56
CA GLY A 21 9.17 -0.60 8.42
C GLY A 21 8.86 -1.36 7.13
N ILE A 22 8.84 -2.69 7.16
CA ILE A 22 8.50 -3.53 6.01
C ILE A 22 7.07 -3.25 5.56
N LEU A 23 6.10 -3.32 6.46
CA LEU A 23 4.69 -3.11 6.13
C LEU A 23 4.43 -1.69 5.59
N GLY A 24 5.05 -0.68 6.21
CA GLY A 24 4.95 0.70 5.76
C GLY A 24 5.54 0.90 4.37
N ALA A 25 6.76 0.40 4.13
CA ALA A 25 7.42 0.49 2.84
C ALA A 25 6.63 -0.26 1.74
N SER A 26 6.16 -1.48 2.04
CA SER A 26 5.30 -2.25 1.14
C SER A 26 4.03 -1.48 0.77
N ALA A 27 3.32 -0.92 1.76
CA ALA A 27 2.10 -0.15 1.52
C ALA A 27 2.35 1.07 0.61
N VAL A 28 3.43 1.82 0.86
CA VAL A 28 3.81 2.97 0.03
C VAL A 28 4.11 2.55 -1.40
N LEU A 29 4.92 1.51 -1.60
CA LEU A 29 5.25 1.02 -2.93
C LEU A 29 4.01 0.52 -3.69
N THR A 30 3.12 -0.21 -3.01
CA THR A 30 1.86 -0.70 -3.58
C THR A 30 0.96 0.46 -4.03
N GLU A 31 0.80 1.50 -3.21
CA GLU A 31 -0.02 2.66 -3.55
C GLU A 31 0.54 3.44 -4.75
N LEU A 32 1.87 3.64 -4.80
CA LEU A 32 2.53 4.27 -5.94
C LEU A 32 2.32 3.47 -7.24
N PHE A 33 2.44 2.15 -7.18
CA PHE A 33 2.14 1.27 -8.31
C PHE A 33 0.67 1.35 -8.72
N ALA A 34 -0.26 1.31 -7.78
CA ALA A 34 -1.69 1.39 -8.06
C ALA A 34 -2.04 2.70 -8.79
N ARG A 35 -1.52 3.85 -8.33
CA ARG A 35 -1.70 5.14 -8.99
C ARG A 35 -1.09 5.18 -10.39
N LYS A 36 0.04 4.50 -10.59
CA LYS A 36 0.69 4.44 -11.91
C LYS A 36 -0.07 3.55 -12.89
N MET A 37 -0.71 2.48 -12.41
CA MET A 37 -1.32 1.43 -13.25
C MET A 37 -2.81 1.61 -13.51
N TYR A 38 -3.52 2.38 -12.67
CA TYR A 38 -4.96 2.53 -12.75
C TYR A 38 -5.41 3.99 -12.87
N TYR A 39 -6.48 4.20 -13.63
CA TYR A 39 -7.31 5.40 -13.58
C TYR A 39 -8.52 5.16 -12.69
N ARG A 40 -8.88 6.16 -11.89
CA ARG A 40 -10.17 6.19 -11.20
C ARG A 40 -11.19 6.87 -12.11
N CYS A 41 -12.25 6.15 -12.47
CA CYS A 41 -13.30 6.71 -13.30
C CYS A 41 -13.97 7.91 -12.59
N THR A 42 -14.05 9.05 -13.27
CA THR A 42 -14.63 10.29 -12.73
C THR A 42 -16.13 10.21 -12.52
N LYS A 43 -16.83 9.31 -13.24
CA LYS A 43 -18.29 9.15 -13.15
C LYS A 43 -18.74 8.18 -12.04
N CYS A 44 -18.06 7.04 -11.89
CA CYS A 44 -18.50 5.97 -10.98
C CYS A 44 -17.43 5.50 -9.99
N ALA A 45 -16.31 6.21 -9.89
CA ALA A 45 -15.19 5.92 -8.99
C ALA A 45 -14.50 4.56 -9.16
N THR A 46 -14.90 3.76 -10.16
CA THR A 46 -14.31 2.45 -10.43
C THR A 46 -12.85 2.58 -10.87
N LEU A 47 -11.97 1.78 -10.28
CA LEU A 47 -10.59 1.65 -10.73
C LEU A 47 -10.52 0.81 -12.01
N ASN A 48 -9.81 1.34 -12.99
CA ASN A 48 -9.64 0.77 -14.32
C ASN A 48 -8.17 0.78 -14.71
N ALA A 49 -7.65 -0.30 -15.30
CA ALA A 49 -6.28 -0.33 -15.78
C ALA A 49 -6.09 0.71 -16.91
N LYS A 50 -4.95 1.41 -16.93
CA LYS A 50 -4.68 2.49 -17.91
C LYS A 50 -4.71 2.06 -19.37
N ARG A 51 -4.58 0.76 -19.66
CA ARG A 51 -4.72 0.21 -21.02
C ARG A 51 -6.16 0.22 -21.56
N ARG A 52 -7.16 0.48 -20.71
CA ARG A 52 -8.57 0.54 -21.13
C ARG A 52 -8.90 1.94 -21.63
N SER A 53 -9.61 2.01 -22.75
CA SER A 53 -10.17 3.26 -23.28
C SER A 53 -11.52 3.64 -22.66
N GLN A 54 -12.19 2.71 -21.98
CA GLN A 54 -13.52 2.89 -21.37
C GLN A 54 -13.62 2.20 -20.01
N CYS A 55 -14.45 2.74 -19.12
CA CYS A 55 -14.70 2.24 -17.78
C CYS A 55 -15.40 0.88 -17.83
N ARG A 56 -14.86 -0.11 -17.11
CA ARG A 56 -15.38 -1.49 -17.04
C ARG A 56 -16.76 -1.63 -16.39
N GLN A 57 -17.24 -0.59 -15.69
CA GLN A 57 -18.48 -0.63 -14.95
C GLN A 57 -19.57 0.25 -15.56
N CYS A 58 -19.24 1.47 -16.00
CA CYS A 58 -20.25 2.42 -16.51
C CYS A 58 -20.06 2.83 -17.98
N GLY A 59 -19.05 2.30 -18.68
CA GLY A 59 -18.77 2.61 -20.09
C GLY A 59 -18.20 4.00 -20.37
N GLU A 60 -18.03 4.86 -19.36
CA GLU A 60 -17.48 6.21 -19.53
C GLU A 60 -16.08 6.17 -20.15
N LYS A 61 -15.78 7.10 -21.08
CA LYS A 61 -14.45 7.21 -21.69
C LYS A 61 -13.42 7.52 -20.60
N LEU A 62 -12.34 6.74 -20.56
CA LEU A 62 -11.23 6.97 -19.64
C LEU A 62 -10.24 7.99 -20.23
N PRO A 63 -9.44 8.67 -19.38
CA PRO A 63 -8.34 9.53 -19.84
C PRO A 63 -7.36 8.82 -20.77
#